data_AF-A0A2E6REW7-F1
#
_entry.id   AF-A0A2E6REW7-F1
#
_cell.length_a   1.000
_cell.length_b   1.000
_cell.length_c   1.000
_cell.angle_alpha   90.00
_cell.angle_beta   90.00
_cell.angle_gamma   90.00
#
_symmetry.space_group_name_H-M   'P 1'
#
loop_
_entity.id
_entity.type
_entity.pdbx_description
1 polymer ?
#
loop_
_entity_poly.entity_id
_entity_poly.type
_entity_poly.pdbx_seq_one_letter_code
_entity_poly.pdbx_strand_id
1 'polypeptide(L)'
;MARSSGRAAGTVNLRMDFSRREVLDTSAMDWAPSPSGGVLRKPLAREQAERGHATSIVRYEPGARFERHEHPLGEEILVLGNL
;
A
#
# COMPACT_ATOMS: atom_id res chain seq x y z
N MET A 1 27.50 -17.48 -18.25
CA MET A 1 26.95 -17.67 -16.89
C MET A 1 27.28 -16.45 -16.06
N ALA A 2 26.39 -15.46 -16.01
CA ALA A 2 26.53 -14.30 -15.12
C ALA A 2 25.68 -14.58 -13.87
N ARG A 3 26.32 -14.61 -12.70
CA ARG A 3 25.63 -14.73 -11.41
C ARG A 3 24.93 -13.39 -11.16
N SER A 4 23.59 -13.36 -11.25
CA SER A 4 22.85 -12.23 -10.72
C SER A 4 22.88 -12.33 -9.20
N SER A 5 23.63 -11.43 -8.57
CA SER A 5 23.63 -11.23 -7.14
C SER A 5 22.22 -10.82 -6.72
N GLY A 6 21.51 -11.71 -6.02
CA GLY A 6 20.25 -11.39 -5.38
C GLY A 6 20.43 -10.22 -4.43
N ARG A 7 19.84 -9.08 -4.76
CA ARG A 7 19.66 -7.99 -3.81
C ARG A 7 18.68 -8.52 -2.77
N ALA A 8 19.15 -8.77 -1.55
CA ALA A 8 18.27 -9.08 -0.43
C ALA A 8 17.19 -8.00 -0.37
N ALA A 9 15.93 -8.39 -0.51
CA ALA A 9 14.79 -7.49 -0.38
C ALA A 9 14.74 -7.05 1.08
N GLY A 10 15.44 -5.96 1.41
CA GLY A 10 15.40 -5.37 2.73
C GLY A 10 13.96 -5.06 3.11
N THR A 11 13.61 -5.35 4.36
CA THR A 11 12.32 -4.97 4.94
C THR A 11 12.10 -3.47 4.73
N VAL A 12 11.22 -3.10 3.80
CA VAL A 12 10.87 -1.70 3.57
C VAL A 12 9.80 -1.32 4.57
N ASN A 13 10.20 -0.65 5.65
CA ASN A 13 9.26 0.01 6.55
C ASN A 13 9.08 1.47 6.09
N LEU A 14 7.86 1.84 5.73
CA LEU A 14 7.50 3.18 5.30
C LEU A 14 6.77 3.89 6.42
N ARG A 15 7.38 4.92 7.01
CA ARG A 15 6.75 5.82 8.01
C ARG A 15 6.09 5.06 9.18
N MET A 16 6.78 4.04 9.70
CA MET A 16 6.33 3.19 10.80
C MET A 16 6.83 3.62 12.18
N ASP A 17 7.50 4.77 12.28
CA ASP A 17 7.88 5.36 13.56
C ASP A 17 6.73 6.22 14.08
N PHE A 18 5.87 5.63 14.91
CA PHE A 18 4.71 6.31 15.49
C PHE A 18 5.06 7.41 16.51
N SER A 19 6.32 7.52 16.92
CA SER A 19 6.77 8.64 17.76
C SER A 19 6.95 9.93 16.95
N ARG A 20 6.99 9.83 15.62
CA ARG A 20 7.19 10.96 14.72
C ARG A 20 5.88 11.40 14.08
N ARG A 21 5.69 12.71 14.01
CA ARG A 21 4.61 13.31 13.20
C ARG A 21 5.04 13.37 11.74
N GLU A 22 4.27 12.72 10.88
CA GLU A 22 4.43 12.79 9.43
C GLU A 22 3.26 13.58 8.82
N VAL A 23 3.55 14.45 7.85
CA VAL A 23 2.54 15.22 7.10
C VAL A 23 2.81 15.02 5.62
N LEU A 24 1.81 14.55 4.87
CA LEU A 24 1.95 14.20 3.46
C LEU A 24 0.96 15.01 2.63
N ASP A 25 1.46 15.68 1.59
CA ASP A 25 0.61 16.16 0.51
C ASP A 25 0.28 15.01 -0.43
N THR A 26 -0.85 14.35 -0.15
CA THR A 26 -1.28 13.19 -0.92
C THR A 26 -1.74 13.55 -2.32
N SER A 27 -2.00 14.83 -2.62
CA SER A 27 -2.36 15.28 -3.97
C SER A 27 -1.16 15.26 -4.92
N ALA A 28 0.04 15.61 -4.40
CA ALA A 28 1.30 15.64 -5.14
C ALA A 28 1.99 14.26 -5.25
N MET A 29 1.50 13.23 -4.56
CA MET A 29 2.05 11.87 -4.67
C MET A 29 1.62 11.21 -5.98
N ASP A 30 2.53 10.42 -6.57
CA ASP A 30 2.20 9.56 -7.69
C ASP A 30 1.36 8.36 -7.26
N TRP A 31 0.49 7.89 -8.17
CA TRP A 31 -0.21 6.62 -8.01
C TRP A 31 0.70 5.45 -8.38
N ALA A 32 0.73 4.42 -7.55
CA ALA A 32 1.41 3.16 -7.85
C ALA A 32 0.41 2.01 -8.03
N PRO A 33 0.68 1.02 -8.91
CA PRO A 33 -0.19 -0.15 -9.01
C PRO A 33 -0.13 -1.00 -7.73
N SER A 34 -1.27 -1.62 -7.40
CA SER A 34 -1.33 -2.70 -6.40
C SER A 34 -1.04 -4.06 -7.03
N PRO A 35 -0.59 -5.07 -6.26
CA PRO A 35 -0.40 -6.44 -6.74
C PRO A 35 -1.69 -7.09 -7.24
N SER A 36 -2.85 -6.66 -6.74
CA SER A 36 -4.16 -7.25 -7.05
C SER A 36 -4.71 -6.86 -8.43
N GLY A 37 -4.07 -5.91 -9.13
CA GLY A 37 -4.54 -5.41 -10.42
C GLY A 37 -5.81 -4.56 -10.31
N GLY A 38 -5.98 -3.58 -11.22
CA GLY A 38 -7.16 -2.71 -11.23
C GLY A 38 -7.29 -1.75 -10.03
N VAL A 39 -6.31 -1.71 -9.13
CA VAL A 39 -6.26 -0.76 -8.02
C VAL A 39 -4.94 -0.02 -8.00
N LEU A 40 -5.06 1.30 -7.90
CA LEU A 40 -3.96 2.22 -7.69
C LEU A 40 -3.91 2.61 -6.21
N ARG A 41 -2.71 2.89 -5.72
CA ARG A 41 -2.50 3.24 -4.31
C ARG A 41 -1.44 4.30 -4.10
N LYS A 42 -1.59 5.01 -2.99
CA LYS A 42 -0.61 5.92 -2.39
C LYS A 42 -0.33 5.42 -0.97
N PRO A 43 0.77 4.68 -0.75
CA PRO A 43 1.13 4.20 0.59
C PRO A 43 1.48 5.36 1.53
N LEU A 44 0.75 5.47 2.65
CA LEU A 44 0.97 6.50 3.66
C LEU A 44 1.91 5.99 4.76
N ALA A 45 1.58 4.83 5.34
CA ALA A 45 2.41 4.08 6.27
C ALA A 45 2.31 2.59 5.94
N ARG A 46 3.41 1.85 6.07
CA ARG A 46 3.46 0.43 5.71
C ARG A 46 4.59 -0.31 6.42
N GLU A 47 4.21 -1.39 7.09
CA GLU A 47 5.11 -2.43 7.54
C GLU A 47 5.39 -3.41 6.40
N GLN A 48 6.65 -3.80 6.20
CA GLN A 48 7.06 -4.76 5.16
C GLN A 48 6.55 -4.38 3.74
N ALA A 49 6.58 -5.32 2.79
CA ALA A 49 6.11 -5.07 1.43
C ALA A 49 4.58 -5.11 1.32
N GLU A 50 3.92 -6.14 1.86
CA GLU A 50 2.47 -6.38 1.71
C GLU A 50 1.86 -7.10 2.93
N ARG A 51 2.41 -6.89 4.13
CA ARG A 51 1.95 -7.57 5.36
C ARG A 51 2.09 -6.66 6.57
N GLY A 52 1.24 -6.85 7.57
CA GLY A 52 1.29 -6.07 8.80
C GLY A 52 0.53 -4.75 8.67
N HIS A 53 0.89 -3.78 9.52
CA HIS A 53 0.16 -2.51 9.60
C HIS A 53 0.32 -1.71 8.30
N ALA A 54 -0.81 -1.26 7.73
CA ALA A 54 -0.81 -0.45 6.52
C ALA A 54 -1.89 0.62 6.54
N THR A 55 -1.53 1.81 6.05
CA THR A 55 -2.47 2.89 5.75
C THR A 55 -2.18 3.36 4.33
N SER A 56 -3.21 3.47 3.49
CA SER A 56 -3.06 3.86 2.08
C SER A 56 -4.29 4.61 1.61
N ILE A 57 -4.10 5.55 0.69
CA ILE A 57 -5.20 6.00 -0.16
C ILE A 57 -5.23 5.06 -1.36
N VAL A 58 -6.39 4.52 -1.66
CA VAL A 58 -6.59 3.59 -2.77
C VAL A 58 -7.63 4.15 -3.73
N ARG A 59 -7.45 3.86 -5.02
CA ARG A 59 -8.41 4.14 -6.09
C ARG A 59 -8.68 2.84 -6.83
N TYR A 60 -9.94 2.49 -6.91
CA TYR A 60 -10.42 1.35 -7.67
C TYR A 60 -10.72 1.82 -9.09
N GLU A 61 -10.09 1.19 -10.09
CA GLU A 61 -10.45 1.43 -11.47
C GLU A 61 -11.84 0.82 -11.77
N PRO A 62 -12.59 1.34 -12.77
CA PRO A 62 -13.87 0.77 -13.13
C PRO A 62 -13.80 -0.74 -13.40
N GLY A 63 -14.67 -1.50 -12.74
CA GLY A 63 -14.72 -2.96 -12.88
C GLY A 63 -13.62 -3.72 -12.11
N ALA A 64 -12.82 -3.05 -11.27
CA ALA A 64 -11.87 -3.71 -10.38
C ALA A 64 -12.56 -4.77 -9.52
N ARG A 65 -11.91 -5.92 -9.35
CA ARG A 65 -12.38 -7.05 -8.55
C ARG A 65 -11.26 -7.54 -7.66
N PHE A 66 -11.63 -7.99 -6.47
CA PHE A 66 -10.72 -8.60 -5.52
C PHE A 66 -11.12 -10.05 -5.29
N GLU A 67 -10.13 -10.91 -5.18
CA GLU A 67 -10.35 -12.22 -4.60
C GLU A 67 -10.74 -12.06 -3.13
N ARG A 68 -11.63 -12.94 -2.67
CA ARG A 68 -12.01 -13.00 -1.26
C ARG A 68 -10.74 -13.23 -0.43
N HIS A 69 -10.52 -12.37 0.55
CA HIS A 69 -9.44 -12.50 1.50
C HIS A 69 -9.96 -12.21 2.92
N GLU A 70 -9.12 -12.50 3.90
CA GLU A 70 -9.48 -12.39 5.31
C GLU A 70 -8.78 -11.19 5.95
N HIS A 71 -9.45 -10.57 6.91
CA HIS A 71 -8.93 -9.46 7.70
C HIS A 71 -8.84 -9.88 9.17
N PRO A 72 -7.91 -10.79 9.54
CA PRO A 72 -7.83 -11.34 10.89
C PRO A 72 -7.54 -10.26 11.97
N LEU A 73 -6.99 -9.12 11.56
CA LEU A 73 -6.70 -7.97 12.43
C LEU A 73 -7.59 -6.75 12.14
N GLY A 74 -8.61 -6.92 11.31
CA GLY A 74 -9.54 -5.86 10.89
C GLY A 74 -9.09 -5.05 9.67
N GLU A 75 -10.03 -4.28 9.15
CA GLU A 75 -9.85 -3.30 8.08
C GLU A 75 -10.81 -2.13 8.31
N GLU A 76 -10.30 -0.91 8.21
CA GLU A 76 -11.10 0.32 8.33
C GLU A 76 -10.98 1.10 7.01
N ILE A 77 -12.12 1.52 6.46
CA ILE A 77 -12.20 2.21 5.18
C ILE A 77 -13.03 3.48 5.33
N LEU A 78 -12.46 4.59 4.88
CA LEU A 78 -13.20 5.83 4.63
C LEU A 78 -13.32 6.05 3.12
N VAL A 79 -14.56 6.13 2.63
CA VAL A 79 -14.83 6.39 1.20
C VAL A 79 -14.72 7.90 0.93
N LEU A 80 -13.77 8.28 0.07
CA LEU A 80 -13.42 9.69 -0.18
C LEU A 80 -14.07 10.30 -1.43
N GLY A 81 -14.59 9.47 -2.33
CA GLY A 81 -15.12 9.90 -3.62
C GLY A 81 -16.30 9.04 -4.05
N ASN A 82 -16.79 9.32 -5.24
CA ASN A 82 -18.01 8.69 -5.75
C ASN A 82 -17.74 7.25 -6.20
N LEU A 83 -18.80 6.43 -6.15
CA LEU A 83 -18.82 5.04 -6.63
C LEU A 83 -19.07 4.97 -8.14
#